data_AF-A0A6I5RUE3-F1
#
_entry.id   AF-A0A6I5RUE3-F1
#
_cell.length_a   1.000
_cell.length_b   1.000
_cell.length_c   1.000
_cell.angle_alpha   90.00
_cell.angle_beta   90.00
_cell.angle_gamma   90.00
#
_symmetry.space_group_name_H-M   'P 1'
#
loop_
_entity.id
_entity.type
_entity.pdbx_description
1 polymer ?
#
loop_
_entity_poly.entity_id
_entity_poly.type
_entity_poly.pdbx_seq_one_letter_code
_entity_poly.pdbx_strand_id
1 'polypeptide(L)'
;MTKDDLLDWIRSQHFFLKPKKSEVLYLRWKRQSAEVLAEMEKENRALDHLDFGERDRLARKFNESTCHHERLRLIEKIEPYSKAMSEHLKRSEAINRKQKRVDALYDQIDVERRKEDRA
;
A
#
# COMPACT_ATOMS: atom_id res chain seq x y z
N MET A 1 -22.62 -0.94 -3.42
CA MET A 1 -22.94 0.49 -3.62
C MET A 1 -23.34 1.05 -2.27
N THR A 2 -22.58 1.99 -1.71
CA THR A 2 -22.91 2.62 -0.42
C THR A 2 -23.54 3.99 -0.66
N LYS A 3 -24.21 4.54 0.37
CA LYS A 3 -24.78 5.89 0.34
C LYS A 3 -23.74 6.94 -0.02
N ASP A 4 -22.52 6.80 0.50
CA ASP A 4 -21.44 7.76 0.27
C ASP A 4 -20.95 7.76 -1.17
N ASP A 5 -20.85 6.61 -1.84
CA ASP A 5 -20.46 6.59 -3.26
C ASP A 5 -21.49 7.31 -4.15
N LEU A 6 -22.78 7.18 -3.82
CA LEU A 6 -23.86 7.85 -4.54
C LEU A 6 -23.80 9.36 -4.32
N LEU A 7 -23.52 9.81 -3.10
CA LEU A 7 -23.35 11.23 -2.80
C LEU A 7 -22.14 11.82 -3.53
N ASP A 8 -21.02 11.10 -3.57
CA ASP A 8 -19.83 11.52 -4.32
C ASP A 8 -20.10 11.58 -5.83
N TRP A 9 -20.89 10.64 -6.36
CA TRP A 9 -21.34 10.69 -7.75
C TRP A 9 -22.25 11.89 -8.03
N ILE A 10 -23.27 12.13 -7.21
CA ILE A 10 -24.18 13.28 -7.35
C ILE A 10 -23.40 14.59 -7.34
N ARG A 11 -22.39 14.73 -6.47
CA ARG A 11 -21.52 15.92 -6.40
C ARG A 11 -20.64 16.09 -7.63
N SER A 12 -20.31 15.00 -8.33
CA SER A 12 -19.46 15.02 -9.53
C SER A 12 -20.22 15.38 -10.80
N GLN A 13 -21.54 15.21 -10.84
CA GLN A 13 -22.36 15.41 -12.04
C GLN A 13 -23.07 16.77 -12.02
N HIS A 14 -23.07 17.46 -13.16
CA HIS A 14 -23.71 18.76 -13.33
C HIS A 14 -25.18 18.67 -13.82
N PHE A 15 -25.69 17.46 -14.12
CA PHE A 15 -27.03 17.24 -14.67
C PHE A 15 -27.77 16.07 -13.99
N PHE A 16 -29.11 16.12 -14.00
CA PHE A 16 -30.03 15.12 -13.44
C PHE A 16 -30.09 13.81 -14.25
N LEU A 17 -28.94 13.22 -14.55
CA LEU A 17 -28.87 11.88 -15.12
C LEU A 17 -29.05 10.83 -14.02
N LYS A 18 -29.47 9.62 -14.39
CA LYS A 18 -29.45 8.49 -13.46
C LYS A 18 -28.02 7.98 -13.33
N PRO A 19 -27.55 7.64 -12.11
CA PRO A 19 -26.22 7.08 -11.93
C PRO A 19 -26.07 5.76 -12.68
N LYS A 20 -25.13 5.74 -13.64
CA LYS A 20 -24.61 4.48 -14.16
C LYS A 20 -23.78 3.81 -13.09
N LYS A 21 -23.92 2.49 -12.95
CA LYS A 21 -23.22 1.74 -11.92
C LYS A 21 -21.72 1.75 -12.20
N SER A 22 -21.32 1.72 -13.47
CA SER A 22 -19.91 1.85 -13.88
C SER A 22 -19.28 3.16 -13.41
N GLU A 23 -19.99 4.28 -13.50
CA GLU A 23 -19.50 5.60 -13.09
C GLU A 23 -19.32 5.72 -11.58
N VAL A 24 -20.28 5.20 -10.81
CA VAL A 24 -20.18 5.17 -9.34
C VAL A 24 -19.01 4.30 -8.90
N LEU A 25 -18.84 3.13 -9.52
CA LEU A 25 -17.70 2.25 -9.24
C LEU A 25 -16.38 2.92 -9.64
N TYR A 26 -16.34 3.67 -10.74
CA TYR A 26 -15.16 4.43 -11.16
C TYR A 26 -14.75 5.50 -10.15
N LEU A 27 -15.70 6.25 -9.58
CA LEU A 27 -15.39 7.25 -8.55
C LEU A 27 -14.82 6.58 -7.29
N ARG A 28 -15.42 5.46 -6.88
CA ARG A 28 -14.90 4.65 -5.77
C ARG A 28 -13.48 4.16 -6.06
N TRP A 29 -13.24 3.63 -7.25
CA TRP A 29 -11.92 3.18 -7.68
C TRP A 29 -10.91 4.31 -7.65
N LYS A 30 -11.26 5.49 -8.19
CA LYS A 30 -10.39 6.66 -8.22
C LYS A 30 -9.96 7.09 -6.82
N ARG A 31 -10.91 7.11 -5.86
CA ARG A 31 -10.61 7.45 -4.46
C ARG A 31 -9.69 6.41 -3.81
N GLN A 32 -10.04 5.13 -3.91
CA GLN A 32 -9.25 4.06 -3.29
C GLN A 32 -7.86 3.91 -3.92
N SER A 33 -7.74 4.13 -5.23
CA SER A 33 -6.45 4.12 -5.93
C SER A 33 -5.55 5.25 -5.43
N ALA A 34 -6.08 6.47 -5.27
CA ALA A 34 -5.31 7.58 -4.73
C ALA A 34 -4.87 7.33 -3.28
N GLU A 35 -5.73 6.74 -2.44
CA GLU A 35 -5.39 6.34 -1.07
C GLU A 35 -4.24 5.33 -1.05
N VAL A 36 -4.31 4.28 -1.89
CA VAL A 36 -3.26 3.25 -1.96
C VAL A 36 -1.93 3.83 -2.45
N LEU A 37 -1.95 4.71 -3.46
CA LEU A 37 -0.74 5.37 -3.95
C LEU A 37 -0.09 6.24 -2.87
N ALA A 38 -0.88 7.01 -2.11
CA ALA A 38 -0.37 7.82 -1.01
C ALA A 38 0.21 6.96 0.13
N GLU A 39 -0.45 5.85 0.47
CA GLU A 39 0.08 4.88 1.45
C GLU A 39 1.39 4.25 0.98
N MET A 40 1.49 3.88 -0.30
CA MET A 40 2.68 3.29 -0.90
C MET A 40 3.85 4.27 -0.93
N GLU A 41 3.61 5.54 -1.30
CA GLU A 41 4.64 6.57 -1.26
C GLU A 41 5.16 6.82 0.16
N LYS A 42 4.26 6.86 1.14
CA LYS A 42 4.62 7.01 2.56
C LYS A 42 5.46 5.82 3.04
N GLU A 43 5.10 4.60 2.68
CA GLU A 43 5.83 3.40 3.09
C GLU A 43 7.20 3.30 2.41
N ASN A 44 7.32 3.71 1.14
CA ASN A 44 8.61 3.76 0.43
C ASN A 44 9.62 4.67 1.14
N ARG A 45 9.16 5.81 1.68
CA ARG A 45 10.01 6.75 2.44
C ARG A 45 10.20 6.36 3.90
N ALA A 46 9.46 5.37 4.41
CA ALA A 46 9.46 5.03 5.83
C ALA A 46 10.82 4.53 6.32
N LEU A 47 11.67 4.00 5.43
CA LEU A 47 12.99 3.48 5.77
C LEU A 47 14.14 4.45 5.42
N ASP A 48 13.86 5.63 4.85
CA ASP A 48 14.89 6.59 4.40
C ASP A 48 15.81 7.07 5.53
N HIS A 49 15.33 7.02 6.77
CA HIS A 49 16.08 7.43 7.95
C HIS A 49 17.02 6.35 8.50
N LEU A 50 17.00 5.13 7.96
CA LEU A 50 17.82 4.00 8.41
C LEU A 50 19.04 3.80 7.50
N ASP A 51 20.23 3.80 8.09
CA ASP A 51 21.47 3.45 7.38
C ASP A 51 21.65 1.92 7.34
N PHE A 52 21.14 1.28 6.30
CA PHE A 52 21.38 -0.15 6.07
C PHE A 52 22.86 -0.48 5.80
N GLY A 53 23.66 0.50 5.39
CA GLY A 53 25.11 0.35 5.30
C GLY A 53 25.79 0.24 6.68
N GLU A 54 25.25 0.90 7.71
CA GLU A 54 25.67 0.66 9.10
C GLU A 54 25.29 -0.75 9.55
N ARG A 55 24.06 -1.18 9.29
CA ARG A 55 23.62 -2.55 9.60
C ARG A 55 24.51 -3.61 8.95
N ASP A 56 24.89 -3.44 7.70
CA ASP A 56 25.79 -4.36 7.00
C ASP A 56 27.21 -4.34 7.59
N ARG A 57 27.71 -3.16 7.99
CA ARG A 57 29.00 -3.05 8.71
C ARG A 57 28.97 -3.77 10.06
N LEU A 58 27.89 -3.64 10.82
CA LEU A 58 27.69 -4.35 12.09
C LEU A 58 27.62 -5.87 11.88
N ALA A 59 26.92 -6.33 10.83
CA ALA A 59 26.83 -7.74 10.49
C ALA A 59 28.20 -8.33 10.10
N ARG A 60 29.04 -7.59 9.37
CA ARG A 60 30.42 -8.02 9.07
C ARG A 60 31.26 -8.15 10.35
N LYS A 61 31.22 -7.15 11.23
CA LYS A 61 31.91 -7.21 12.54
C LYS A 61 31.44 -8.39 13.38
N PHE A 62 30.15 -8.71 13.33
CA PHE A 62 29.61 -9.87 14.03
C PHE A 62 30.18 -11.19 13.48
N ASN A 63 30.31 -11.31 12.16
CA ASN A 63 30.89 -12.50 11.53
C ASN A 63 32.39 -12.63 11.81
N GLU A 64 33.11 -11.52 11.89
CA GLU A 64 34.56 -11.47 12.18
C GLU A 64 34.88 -11.72 13.66
N SER A 65 33.99 -11.33 14.58
CA SER A 65 34.23 -11.49 16.02
C SER A 65 34.11 -12.95 16.48
N THR A 66 35.14 -13.41 17.21
CA THR A 66 35.19 -14.70 17.89
C THR A 66 34.76 -14.61 19.37
N CYS A 67 34.56 -13.39 19.90
CA CYS A 67 34.17 -13.15 21.28
C CYS A 67 32.64 -13.20 21.45
N HIS A 68 32.16 -14.08 22.30
CA HIS A 68 30.72 -14.28 22.51
C HIS A 68 29.99 -13.04 23.03
N HIS A 69 30.60 -12.30 23.97
CA HIS A 69 30.01 -11.07 24.52
C HIS A 69 29.92 -9.94 23.50
N GLU A 70 30.92 -9.81 22.62
CA GLU A 70 30.92 -8.81 21.56
C GLU A 70 29.86 -9.12 20.50
N ARG A 71 29.75 -10.39 20.12
CA ARG A 71 28.69 -10.88 19.23
C ARG A 71 27.29 -10.57 19.76
N LEU A 72 27.06 -10.77 21.05
CA LEU A 72 25.76 -10.46 21.67
C LEU A 72 25.44 -8.95 21.56
N ARG A 73 26.40 -8.08 21.90
CA ARG A 73 26.24 -6.62 21.75
C ARG A 73 26.00 -6.18 20.31
N LEU A 74 26.63 -6.86 19.34
CA LEU A 74 26.42 -6.57 17.93
C LEU A 74 25.03 -6.99 17.45
N ILE A 75 24.50 -8.12 17.94
CA ILE A 75 23.11 -8.55 17.68
C ILE A 75 22.12 -7.48 18.18
N GLU A 76 22.28 -7.00 19.41
CA GLU A 76 21.42 -5.96 19.99
C GLU A 76 21.40 -4.67 19.13
N LYS A 77 22.52 -4.35 18.46
CA LYS A 77 22.61 -3.21 17.54
C LYS A 77 22.00 -3.48 16.16
N ILE A 78 21.99 -4.72 15.70
CA ILE A 78 21.43 -5.13 14.41
C ILE A 78 19.91 -5.35 14.49
N GLU A 79 19.40 -5.76 15.66
CA GLU A 79 18.00 -6.10 15.89
C GLU A 79 17.02 -4.99 15.42
N PRO A 80 17.22 -3.69 15.74
CA PRO A 80 16.28 -2.64 15.36
C PRO A 80 16.10 -2.53 13.85
N TYR A 81 17.18 -2.70 13.08
CA TYR A 81 17.14 -2.69 11.61
C TYR A 81 16.34 -3.87 11.07
N SER A 82 16.55 -5.06 11.64
CA SER A 82 15.82 -6.27 11.25
C SER A 82 14.33 -6.15 11.56
N LYS A 83 14.00 -5.56 12.72
CA LYS A 83 12.61 -5.28 13.11
C LYS A 83 11.95 -4.28 12.19
N ALA A 84 12.61 -3.14 11.90
CA ALA A 84 12.09 -2.13 11.00
C ALA A 84 11.81 -2.69 9.59
N MET A 85 12.72 -3.53 9.07
CA MET A 85 12.54 -4.22 7.80
C MET A 85 11.35 -5.19 7.84
N SER A 86 11.22 -6.00 8.90
CA SER A 86 10.10 -6.93 9.05
C SER A 86 8.74 -6.21 9.08
N GLU A 87 8.68 -5.09 9.80
CA GLU A 87 7.46 -4.27 9.87
C GLU A 87 7.14 -3.62 8.53
N HIS A 88 8.15 -3.09 7.82
CA HIS A 88 7.98 -2.54 6.49
C HIS A 88 7.43 -3.58 5.52
N LEU A 89 7.99 -4.80 5.49
CA LEU A 89 7.50 -5.89 4.66
C LEU A 89 6.03 -6.22 4.94
N LYS A 90 5.62 -6.28 6.21
CA LYS A 90 4.22 -6.52 6.59
C LYS A 90 3.30 -5.40 6.10
N ARG A 91 3.71 -4.14 6.23
CA ARG A 91 2.92 -2.99 5.74
C ARG A 91 2.83 -2.98 4.22
N SER A 92 3.93 -3.20 3.53
CA SER A 92 3.97 -3.34 2.07
C SER A 92 3.09 -4.48 1.56
N GLU A 93 3.05 -5.62 2.27
CA GLU A 93 2.12 -6.71 1.92
C GLU A 93 0.65 -6.31 2.11
N ALA A 94 0.32 -5.59 3.18
CA ALA A 94 -1.03 -5.08 3.40
C ALA A 94 -1.46 -4.09 2.31
N ILE A 95 -0.56 -3.21 1.88
CA ILE A 95 -0.77 -2.29 0.76
C ILE A 95 -1.00 -3.07 -0.54
N ASN A 96 -0.19 -4.09 -0.83
CA ASN A 96 -0.38 -4.97 -1.98
C ASN A 96 -1.76 -5.66 -1.97
N ARG A 97 -2.26 -6.09 -0.82
CA ARG A 97 -3.62 -6.65 -0.69
C ARG A 97 -4.71 -5.60 -0.92
N LYS A 98 -4.47 -4.33 -0.58
CA LYS A 98 -5.38 -3.22 -0.93
C LYS A 98 -5.34 -2.95 -2.44
N GLN A 99 -4.16 -2.88 -3.03
CA GLN A 99 -4.00 -2.68 -4.48
C GLN A 99 -4.75 -3.75 -5.29
N LYS A 100 -4.60 -5.04 -4.95
CA LYS A 100 -5.34 -6.13 -5.62
C LYS A 100 -6.86 -5.96 -5.56
N ARG A 101 -7.40 -5.40 -4.48
CA ARG A 101 -8.84 -5.11 -4.37
C ARG A 101 -9.26 -3.93 -5.24
N VAL A 102 -8.41 -2.93 -5.38
CA VAL A 102 -8.61 -1.80 -6.29
C VAL A 102 -8.54 -2.28 -7.75
N ASP A 103 -7.61 -3.16 -8.09
CA ASP A 103 -7.50 -3.73 -9.44
C ASP A 103 -8.76 -4.55 -9.79
N ALA A 104 -9.23 -5.39 -8.87
CA ALA A 104 -10.48 -6.14 -9.07
C ALA A 104 -11.71 -5.21 -9.23
N LEU A 105 -11.71 -4.06 -8.56
CA LEU A 105 -12.76 -3.04 -8.74
C LEU A 105 -12.69 -2.42 -10.14
N TYR A 106 -11.49 -2.24 -10.69
CA TYR A 106 -11.30 -1.79 -12.06
C TYR A 106 -11.88 -2.79 -13.07
N ASP A 107 -11.56 -4.07 -12.92
CA ASP A 107 -12.13 -5.13 -13.77
C ASP A 107 -13.66 -5.18 -13.70
N GLN A 108 -14.21 -4.95 -12.50
CA GLN A 108 -15.66 -4.89 -12.29
C GLN A 108 -16.32 -3.72 -13.03
N ILE A 109 -15.65 -2.56 -13.10
CA ILE A 109 -16.16 -1.40 -13.86
C ILE A 109 -16.32 -1.76 -15.34
N ASP A 110 -15.33 -2.44 -15.93
CA ASP A 110 -15.39 -2.85 -17.33
C ASP A 110 -16.52 -3.83 -17.60
N VAL A 111 -16.79 -4.76 -16.68
CA VAL A 111 -17.94 -5.67 -16.77
C VAL A 111 -19.26 -4.90 -16.75
N GLU A 112 -19.40 -3.92 -15.85
CA GLU A 112 -20.64 -3.14 -15.75
C GLU A 112 -20.83 -2.20 -16.95
N ARG A 113 -19.76 -1.59 -17.50
CA ARG A 113 -19.82 -0.81 -18.74
C ARG A 113 -20.37 -1.64 -19.90
N ARG A 114 -19.85 -2.87 -20.10
CA ARG A 114 -20.34 -3.77 -21.15
C ARG A 114 -21.80 -4.15 -20.99
N LYS A 115 -22.34 -4.18 -19.77
CA LYS A 115 -23.78 -4.44 -19.54
C LYS A 115 -24.60 -3.21 -19.89
N GLU A 116 -24.13 -2.03 -19.52
CA GLU A 116 -24.78 -0.75 -19.82
C GLU A 116 -24.80 -0.45 -21.33
N ASP A 117 -23.75 -0.81 -22.08
CA ASP A 117 -23.68 -0.64 -23.54
C ASP A 117 -24.59 -1.61 -24.32
N ARG A 118 -25.05 -2.69 -23.68
CA ARG A 118 -25.94 -3.70 -24.26
C ARG A 118 -27.41 -3.48 -23.92
N ALA A 119 -27.72 -2.55 -23.02
CA ALA A 119 -29.06 -2.24 -22.53
C ALA A 119 -29.64 -1.03 -23.26
#